data_AF-A0A7X7GT05-F1
#
_entry.id   AF-A0A7X7GT05-F1
#
_cell.length_a   1.000
_cell.length_b   1.000
_cell.length_c   1.000
_cell.angle_alpha   90.00
_cell.angle_beta   90.00
_cell.angle_gamma   90.00
#
_symmetry.space_group_name_H-M   'P 1'
#
loop_
_entity.id
_entity.type
_entity.pdbx_description
1 polymer ?
#
loop_
_entity_poly.entity_id
_entity_poly.type
_entity_poly.pdbx_seq_one_letter_code
_entity_poly.pdbx_strand_id
1 'polypeptide(L)'
;MVVHPVACLKDNYAYLIHEEGREECVVVDPSEPGPVREALRRLGLRLVAILNTHHHRDHVGGNSALVEELGPLPVYGHRSDRGRIPELTEELEHDDEFEVAGLSFRVLHVPGHTLGAIAYVGDGRAFTGDTLFAAGCGRLFEGTAAQLYESLNERLGGLPDETLLYFGHEYTEANLRFAAFVEPENLDVSDKQALVGELRSQGMTTTPTTLADERATNPFLRCDRVEVRQAVHLDLEASPAEVFGRLRRAKDEF
;
A
#
# COMPACT_ATOMS: atom_id res chain seq x y z
N MET A 1 15.30 -0.51 -10.34
CA MET A 1 13.85 -0.67 -10.59
C MET A 1 13.22 0.68 -10.96
N VAL A 2 12.38 0.74 -12.00
CA VAL A 2 11.58 1.93 -12.40
C VAL A 2 10.11 1.65 -12.13
N VAL A 3 9.40 2.60 -11.50
CA VAL A 3 7.98 2.46 -11.11
C VAL A 3 7.15 3.57 -11.75
N HIS A 4 6.04 3.20 -12.40
CA HIS A 4 5.09 4.11 -13.01
C HIS A 4 3.72 3.95 -12.34
N PRO A 5 3.26 4.94 -11.54
CA PRO A 5 1.90 4.97 -11.03
C PRO A 5 0.90 5.09 -12.18
N VAL A 6 -0.16 4.29 -12.12
CA VAL A 6 -1.28 4.31 -13.07
C VAL A 6 -2.53 4.58 -12.26
N ALA A 7 -3.10 5.77 -12.43
CA ALA A 7 -4.37 6.12 -11.81
C ALA A 7 -5.49 5.27 -12.41
N CYS A 8 -6.27 4.64 -11.54
CA CYS A 8 -7.41 3.80 -11.89
C CYS A 8 -8.64 4.22 -11.08
N LEU A 9 -9.83 3.93 -11.62
CA LEU A 9 -11.09 4.20 -10.96
C LEU A 9 -11.19 5.67 -10.47
N LYS A 10 -11.40 5.88 -9.17
CA LYS A 10 -11.52 7.22 -8.58
C LYS A 10 -10.21 7.67 -7.92
N ASP A 11 -9.59 6.80 -7.14
CA ASP A 11 -8.45 7.11 -6.30
C ASP A 11 -7.46 5.95 -6.16
N ASN A 12 -7.62 4.86 -6.92
CA ASN A 12 -6.72 3.71 -6.88
C ASN A 12 -5.44 3.97 -7.68
N TYR A 13 -4.34 3.37 -7.22
CA TYR A 13 -3.09 3.24 -7.96
C TYR A 13 -2.80 1.78 -8.30
N ALA A 14 -2.67 1.50 -9.58
CA ALA A 14 -1.88 0.37 -10.06
C ALA A 14 -0.43 0.82 -10.29
N TYR A 15 0.52 -0.11 -10.28
CA TYR A 15 1.93 0.22 -10.51
C TYR A 15 2.53 -0.65 -11.60
N LEU A 16 2.96 -0.05 -12.72
CA LEU A 16 3.81 -0.72 -13.68
C LEU A 16 5.26 -0.63 -13.25
N ILE A 17 5.94 -1.77 -13.18
CA ILE A 17 7.31 -1.86 -12.66
C ILE A 17 8.17 -2.60 -13.67
N HIS A 18 9.33 -2.05 -14.01
CA HIS A 18 10.30 -2.71 -14.89
C HIS A 18 11.74 -2.44 -14.47
N GLU A 19 12.66 -3.28 -14.93
CA GLU A 19 14.10 -3.01 -14.85
C GLU A 19 14.49 -1.98 -15.90
N GLU A 20 15.42 -1.07 -15.56
CA GLU A 20 15.89 -0.06 -16.51
C GLU A 20 16.55 -0.73 -17.72
N GLY A 21 16.20 -0.30 -18.92
CA GLY A 21 16.68 -0.89 -20.17
C GLY A 21 15.96 -2.18 -20.61
N ARG A 22 14.98 -2.68 -19.84
CA ARG A 22 14.10 -3.78 -20.27
C ARG A 22 12.73 -3.30 -20.72
N GLU A 23 12.16 -4.04 -21.66
CA GLU A 23 10.78 -3.86 -22.13
C GLU A 23 9.77 -4.69 -21.31
N GLU A 24 10.22 -5.70 -20.57
CA GLU A 24 9.35 -6.52 -19.72
C GLU A 24 9.00 -5.79 -18.43
N CYS A 25 7.73 -5.82 -18.06
CA CYS A 25 7.25 -5.23 -16.82
C CYS A 25 6.26 -6.13 -16.09
N VAL A 26 6.08 -5.86 -14.81
CA VAL A 26 4.96 -6.39 -14.01
C VAL A 26 3.98 -5.28 -13.67
N VAL A 27 2.75 -5.64 -13.31
CA VAL A 27 1.77 -4.70 -12.76
C VAL A 27 1.36 -5.12 -11.36
N VAL A 28 1.40 -4.18 -10.40
CA VAL A 28 0.78 -4.36 -9.09
C VAL A 28 -0.63 -3.81 -9.11
N ASP A 29 -1.59 -4.60 -8.61
CA ASP A 29 -3.00 -4.24 -8.39
C ASP A 29 -3.70 -3.57 -9.58
N PRO A 30 -3.81 -4.22 -10.75
CA PRO A 30 -4.54 -3.67 -11.88
C PRO A 30 -6.04 -3.62 -11.59
N SER A 31 -6.53 -2.51 -11.04
CA SER A 31 -7.95 -2.28 -10.73
C SER A 31 -8.88 -2.51 -11.93
N GLU A 32 -8.44 -2.06 -13.10
CA GLU A 32 -9.14 -2.16 -14.37
C GLU A 32 -8.14 -2.24 -15.53
N PRO A 33 -8.46 -2.94 -16.63
CA PRO A 33 -7.49 -3.22 -17.69
C PRO A 33 -7.18 -1.99 -18.56
N GLY A 34 -8.11 -1.05 -18.68
CA GLY A 34 -8.04 0.10 -19.59
C GLY A 34 -6.83 1.02 -19.34
N PRO A 35 -6.71 1.63 -18.15
CA PRO A 35 -5.57 2.49 -17.80
C PRO A 35 -4.22 1.78 -17.88
N VAL A 36 -4.16 0.52 -17.44
CA VAL A 36 -2.95 -0.31 -17.50
C VAL A 36 -2.50 -0.50 -18.96
N ARG A 37 -3.44 -0.85 -19.86
CA ARG A 37 -3.15 -0.98 -21.30
C ARG A 37 -2.65 0.31 -21.92
N GLU A 38 -3.29 1.44 -21.59
CA GLU A 38 -2.87 2.73 -22.11
C GLU A 38 -1.43 3.06 -21.67
N ALA A 39 -1.12 2.81 -20.40
CA ALA A 39 0.22 3.02 -19.86
C ALA A 39 1.26 2.08 -20.51
N LEU A 40 0.95 0.79 -20.69
CA LEU A 40 1.82 -0.16 -21.39
C LEU A 40 2.15 0.32 -22.82
N ARG A 41 1.14 0.77 -23.58
CA ARG A 41 1.34 1.30 -24.94
C ARG A 41 2.16 2.57 -24.95
N ARG A 42 1.87 3.51 -24.06
CA ARG A 42 2.58 4.80 -23.96
C ARG A 42 4.05 4.60 -23.62
N LEU A 43 4.36 3.65 -22.74
CA LEU A 43 5.71 3.36 -22.26
C LEU A 43 6.48 2.37 -23.16
N GLY A 44 5.80 1.69 -24.08
CA GLY A 44 6.41 0.64 -24.90
C GLY A 44 6.80 -0.61 -24.11
N LEU A 45 6.07 -0.90 -23.02
CA LEU A 45 6.34 -2.05 -22.14
C LEU A 45 5.45 -3.24 -22.49
N ARG A 46 5.97 -4.44 -22.24
CA ARG A 46 5.28 -5.73 -22.34
C ARG A 46 5.05 -6.30 -20.96
N LEU A 47 3.77 -6.47 -20.60
CA LEU A 47 3.39 -7.09 -19.33
C LEU A 47 3.74 -8.58 -19.33
N VAL A 48 4.39 -9.05 -18.27
CA VAL A 48 4.77 -10.47 -18.10
C VAL A 48 4.26 -11.09 -16.81
N ALA A 49 3.75 -10.30 -15.85
CA ALA A 49 3.13 -10.82 -14.63
C ALA A 49 2.20 -9.79 -13.98
N ILE A 50 1.27 -10.28 -13.17
CA ILE A 50 0.37 -9.47 -12.33
C ILE A 50 0.64 -9.83 -10.86
N LEU A 51 0.80 -8.84 -10.00
CA LEU A 51 1.05 -8.98 -8.57
C LEU A 51 -0.14 -8.36 -7.83
N ASN A 52 -0.89 -9.15 -7.06
CA ASN A 52 -2.00 -8.63 -6.27
C ASN A 52 -1.64 -8.58 -4.79
N THR A 53 -1.88 -7.44 -4.15
CA THR A 53 -1.65 -7.27 -2.71
C THR A 53 -2.74 -7.95 -1.89
N HIS A 54 -3.98 -7.93 -2.38
CA HIS A 54 -5.13 -8.60 -1.77
C HIS A 54 -6.29 -8.75 -2.77
N HIS A 55 -7.33 -9.48 -2.37
CA HIS A 55 -8.44 -9.87 -3.25
C HIS A 55 -9.55 -8.82 -3.52
N HIS A 56 -9.49 -7.59 -3.00
CA HIS A 56 -10.58 -6.65 -3.25
C HIS A 56 -10.68 -6.30 -4.73
N ARG A 57 -11.92 -6.10 -5.19
CA ARG A 57 -12.25 -5.99 -6.61
C ARG A 57 -11.53 -4.83 -7.30
N ASP A 58 -11.32 -3.74 -6.59
CA ASP A 58 -10.60 -2.57 -7.07
C ASP A 58 -9.06 -2.75 -7.11
N HIS A 59 -8.54 -3.91 -6.73
CA HIS A 59 -7.13 -4.29 -6.90
C HIS A 59 -6.95 -5.43 -7.92
N VAL A 60 -7.97 -6.27 -8.09
CA VAL A 60 -7.90 -7.47 -8.94
C VAL A 60 -8.80 -7.42 -10.18
N GLY A 61 -9.58 -6.35 -10.34
CA GLY A 61 -10.65 -6.26 -11.32
C GLY A 61 -10.17 -6.30 -12.77
N GLY A 62 -8.91 -5.97 -13.04
CA GLY A 62 -8.28 -6.06 -14.34
C GLY A 62 -7.65 -7.40 -14.67
N ASN A 63 -7.50 -8.33 -13.71
CA ASN A 63 -6.74 -9.56 -13.88
C ASN A 63 -7.20 -10.40 -15.08
N SER A 64 -8.43 -10.92 -15.04
CA SER A 64 -8.92 -11.83 -16.08
C SER A 64 -8.92 -11.20 -17.47
N ALA A 65 -9.27 -9.91 -17.58
CA ALA A 65 -9.25 -9.21 -18.86
C ALA A 65 -7.82 -9.06 -19.42
N LEU A 66 -6.84 -8.75 -18.58
CA LEU A 66 -5.44 -8.67 -19.01
C LEU A 66 -4.90 -10.04 -19.43
N VAL A 67 -5.22 -11.11 -18.69
CA VAL A 67 -4.81 -12.49 -19.03
C VAL A 67 -5.49 -12.96 -20.32
N GLU A 68 -6.78 -12.71 -20.50
CA GLU A 68 -7.50 -13.07 -21.73
C GLU A 68 -6.92 -12.35 -22.97
N GLU A 69 -6.62 -11.06 -22.85
CA GLU A 69 -6.16 -10.24 -23.97
C GLU A 69 -4.68 -10.45 -24.31
N LEU A 70 -3.82 -10.65 -23.32
CA LEU A 70 -2.36 -10.72 -23.49
C LEU A 70 -1.81 -12.15 -23.53
N GLY A 71 -2.66 -13.13 -23.22
CA GLY A 71 -2.28 -14.54 -23.05
C GLY A 71 -1.96 -14.89 -21.60
N PRO A 72 -1.66 -16.18 -21.31
CA PRO A 72 -1.38 -16.64 -19.96
C PRO A 72 -0.25 -15.83 -19.30
N LEU A 73 -0.57 -15.15 -18.20
CA LEU A 73 0.38 -14.44 -17.34
C LEU A 73 0.37 -15.11 -15.95
N PRO A 74 1.54 -15.28 -15.30
CA PRO A 74 1.56 -15.61 -13.89
C PRO A 74 0.90 -14.48 -13.09
N VAL A 75 -0.03 -14.88 -12.21
CA VAL A 75 -0.71 -13.97 -11.29
C VAL A 75 -0.33 -14.37 -9.88
N TYR A 76 0.32 -13.45 -9.18
CA TYR A 76 0.85 -13.62 -7.84
C TYR A 76 -0.11 -13.07 -6.80
N GLY A 77 -0.23 -13.78 -5.69
CA GLY A 77 -1.07 -13.40 -4.57
C GLY A 77 -0.87 -14.34 -3.39
N HIS A 78 -1.35 -13.94 -2.22
CA HIS A 78 -1.23 -14.78 -1.04
C HIS A 78 -2.05 -16.06 -1.19
N ARG A 79 -1.52 -17.20 -0.73
CA ARG A 79 -2.17 -18.51 -0.89
C ARG A 79 -3.60 -18.57 -0.32
N SER A 80 -3.87 -17.83 0.76
CA SER A 80 -5.20 -17.79 1.38
C SER A 80 -6.26 -17.09 0.52
N ASP A 81 -5.83 -16.37 -0.51
CA ASP A 81 -6.72 -15.70 -1.47
C ASP A 81 -7.00 -16.56 -2.71
N ARG A 82 -6.65 -17.86 -2.66
CA ARG A 82 -7.07 -18.84 -3.66
C ARG A 82 -8.59 -18.80 -3.83
N GLY A 83 -9.04 -18.61 -5.07
CA GLY A 83 -10.45 -18.47 -5.42
C GLY A 83 -11.05 -17.09 -5.11
N ARG A 84 -10.29 -16.17 -4.52
CA ARG A 84 -10.65 -14.77 -4.31
C ARG A 84 -9.92 -13.82 -5.26
N ILE A 85 -8.66 -14.12 -5.60
CA ILE A 85 -7.91 -13.45 -6.68
C ILE A 85 -8.18 -14.19 -8.00
N PRO A 86 -8.78 -13.54 -9.01
CA PRO A 86 -8.97 -14.12 -10.34
C PRO A 86 -7.63 -14.43 -11.02
N GLU A 87 -7.57 -15.57 -11.71
CA GLU A 87 -6.40 -16.08 -12.43
C GLU A 87 -5.16 -16.38 -11.56
N LEU A 88 -5.28 -16.45 -10.22
CA LEU A 88 -4.16 -16.75 -9.33
C LEU A 88 -3.46 -18.06 -9.72
N THR A 89 -2.18 -17.99 -10.09
CA THR A 89 -1.34 -19.15 -10.42
C THR A 89 -0.14 -19.30 -9.49
N GLU A 90 0.39 -18.20 -8.99
CA GLU A 90 1.57 -18.16 -8.12
C GLU A 90 1.14 -17.82 -6.69
N GLU A 91 1.05 -18.84 -5.85
CA GLU A 91 0.62 -18.72 -4.46
C GLU A 91 1.80 -18.48 -3.54
N LEU A 92 1.77 -17.35 -2.84
CA LEU A 92 2.86 -16.88 -1.99
C LEU A 92 2.51 -16.97 -0.50
N GLU A 93 3.55 -17.11 0.32
CA GLU A 93 3.55 -17.01 1.79
C GLU A 93 4.48 -15.88 2.27
N HIS A 94 4.50 -15.65 3.58
CA HIS A 94 5.45 -14.73 4.20
C HIS A 94 6.89 -15.20 3.95
N ASP A 95 7.79 -14.24 3.68
CA ASP A 95 9.21 -14.44 3.36
C ASP A 95 9.51 -15.25 2.09
N ASP A 96 8.51 -15.59 1.28
CA ASP A 96 8.77 -16.08 -0.06
C ASP A 96 9.53 -15.02 -0.88
N GLU A 97 10.47 -15.51 -1.68
CA GLU A 97 11.25 -14.69 -2.61
C GLU A 97 11.06 -15.20 -4.03
N PHE A 98 10.91 -14.30 -4.98
CA PHE A 98 10.76 -14.64 -6.39
C PHE A 98 11.38 -13.57 -7.30
N GLU A 99 11.70 -13.99 -8.52
CA GLU A 99 12.19 -13.10 -9.56
C GLU A 99 11.30 -13.13 -10.80
N VAL A 100 11.01 -11.95 -11.35
CA VAL A 100 10.19 -11.80 -12.54
C VAL A 100 10.56 -10.51 -13.27
N ALA A 101 10.65 -10.55 -14.61
CA ALA A 101 11.06 -9.40 -15.43
C ALA A 101 12.42 -8.77 -15.05
N GLY A 102 13.33 -9.54 -14.42
CA GLY A 102 14.60 -9.02 -13.89
C GLY A 102 14.47 -8.27 -12.56
N LEU A 103 13.33 -8.37 -11.90
CA LEU A 103 13.05 -7.77 -10.59
C LEU A 103 13.00 -8.88 -9.53
N SER A 104 13.65 -8.68 -8.39
CA SER A 104 13.57 -9.58 -7.24
C SER A 104 12.67 -8.99 -6.16
N PHE A 105 11.75 -9.81 -5.64
CA PHE A 105 10.82 -9.41 -4.58
C PHE A 105 10.85 -10.40 -3.42
N ARG A 106 10.74 -9.87 -2.20
CA ARG A 106 10.40 -10.61 -0.98
C ARG A 106 8.99 -10.26 -0.55
N VAL A 107 8.25 -11.27 -0.08
CA VAL A 107 6.84 -11.12 0.32
C VAL A 107 6.74 -10.89 1.82
N LEU A 108 6.00 -9.86 2.22
CA LEU A 108 5.57 -9.67 3.60
C LEU A 108 4.07 -9.95 3.68
N HIS A 109 3.67 -11.06 4.31
CA HIS A 109 2.28 -11.18 4.78
C HIS A 109 1.96 -10.04 5.75
N VAL A 110 0.85 -9.33 5.54
CA VAL A 110 0.48 -8.12 6.29
C VAL A 110 -1.04 -8.10 6.58
N PRO A 111 -1.57 -9.09 7.33
CA PRO A 111 -3.00 -9.20 7.59
C PRO A 111 -3.53 -8.01 8.39
N GLY A 112 -4.78 -7.63 8.13
CA GLY A 112 -5.47 -6.57 8.84
C GLY A 112 -6.63 -6.03 8.04
N HIS A 113 -6.34 -5.39 6.90
CA HIS A 113 -7.37 -4.96 5.96
C HIS A 113 -8.17 -6.17 5.45
N THR A 114 -7.45 -7.12 4.87
CA THR A 114 -7.90 -8.50 4.63
C THR A 114 -6.96 -9.47 5.35
N LEU A 115 -7.37 -10.73 5.52
CA LEU A 115 -6.54 -11.76 6.13
C LEU A 115 -5.43 -12.25 5.18
N GLY A 116 -5.61 -12.08 3.88
CA GLY A 116 -4.67 -12.49 2.83
C GLY A 116 -3.76 -11.38 2.32
N ALA A 117 -3.83 -10.16 2.88
CA ALA A 117 -3.03 -9.06 2.40
C ALA A 117 -1.53 -9.36 2.48
N ILE A 118 -0.80 -9.11 1.38
CA ILE A 118 0.65 -9.19 1.28
C ILE A 118 1.21 -7.88 0.70
N ALA A 119 2.44 -7.55 1.07
CA ALA A 119 3.23 -6.49 0.48
C ALA A 119 4.43 -7.08 -0.26
N TYR A 120 4.78 -6.49 -1.41
CA TYR A 120 5.93 -6.89 -2.21
C TYR A 120 7.09 -5.92 -1.95
N VAL A 121 8.25 -6.43 -1.53
CA VAL A 121 9.41 -5.61 -1.16
C VAL A 121 10.59 -5.92 -2.09
N GLY A 122 11.18 -4.92 -2.71
CA GLY A 122 12.33 -5.11 -3.60
C GLY A 122 13.01 -3.79 -3.96
N ASP A 123 14.34 -3.80 -4.12
CA ASP A 123 15.14 -2.62 -4.52
C ASP A 123 14.84 -1.36 -3.67
N GLY A 124 14.72 -1.50 -2.34
CA GLY A 124 14.41 -0.37 -1.43
C GLY A 124 12.99 0.18 -1.55
N ARG A 125 12.05 -0.59 -2.11
CA ARG A 125 10.65 -0.20 -2.33
C ARG A 125 9.71 -1.25 -1.73
N ALA A 126 8.54 -0.82 -1.26
CA ALA A 126 7.48 -1.71 -0.81
C ALA A 126 6.13 -1.31 -1.42
N PHE A 127 5.41 -2.28 -1.97
CA PHE A 127 4.06 -2.12 -2.49
C PHE A 127 3.07 -2.64 -1.45
N THR A 128 2.42 -1.73 -0.73
CA THR A 128 1.73 -2.02 0.54
C THR A 128 0.23 -2.28 0.39
N GLY A 129 -0.31 -2.08 -0.81
CA GLY A 129 -1.75 -2.16 -1.08
C GLY A 129 -2.52 -1.31 -0.07
N ASP A 130 -3.49 -1.94 0.58
CA ASP A 130 -4.39 -1.29 1.53
C ASP A 130 -3.98 -1.47 2.99
N THR A 131 -2.75 -1.92 3.23
CA THR A 131 -2.25 -2.09 4.59
C THR A 131 -1.81 -0.74 5.15
N LEU A 132 -0.83 -0.10 4.49
CA LEU A 132 -0.25 1.19 4.87
C LEU A 132 -0.44 2.19 3.72
N PHE A 133 -0.97 3.37 4.04
CA PHE A 133 -1.09 4.52 3.15
C PHE A 133 -0.23 5.67 3.68
N ALA A 134 0.03 6.68 2.86
CA ALA A 134 0.62 7.90 3.38
C ALA A 134 -0.28 8.54 4.47
N ALA A 135 0.30 8.80 5.63
CA ALA A 135 -0.32 9.26 6.87
C ALA A 135 -1.51 8.42 7.38
N GLY A 136 -1.68 7.18 6.90
CA GLY A 136 -2.83 6.35 7.26
C GLY A 136 -2.60 4.85 7.18
N CYS A 137 -3.68 4.09 7.39
CA CYS A 137 -3.71 2.64 7.25
C CYS A 137 -5.07 2.18 6.72
N GLY A 138 -5.13 0.92 6.29
CA GLY A 138 -6.36 0.23 5.89
C GLY A 138 -7.45 0.28 6.95
N ARG A 139 -8.71 0.24 6.50
CA ARG A 139 -9.82 -0.14 7.39
C ARG A 139 -9.77 -1.63 7.69
N LEU A 140 -10.28 -2.05 8.83
CA LEU A 140 -10.38 -3.45 9.21
C LEU A 140 -11.67 -4.06 8.67
N PHE A 141 -11.59 -4.79 7.55
CA PHE A 141 -12.73 -5.53 7.02
C PHE A 141 -12.76 -6.98 7.53
N GLU A 142 -11.60 -7.63 7.54
CA GLU A 142 -11.50 -9.04 7.96
C GLU A 142 -10.62 -9.25 9.19
N GLY A 143 -9.52 -8.50 9.29
CA GLY A 143 -8.55 -8.66 10.37
C GLY A 143 -8.89 -7.88 11.64
N THR A 144 -8.01 -8.02 12.61
CA THR A 144 -8.08 -7.33 13.91
C THR A 144 -7.13 -6.13 13.98
N ALA A 145 -7.39 -5.22 14.91
CA ALA A 145 -6.49 -4.09 15.17
C ALA A 145 -5.08 -4.56 15.55
N ALA A 146 -4.96 -5.67 16.30
CA ALA A 146 -3.67 -6.25 16.67
C ALA A 146 -2.89 -6.76 15.44
N GLN A 147 -3.58 -7.46 14.52
CA GLN A 147 -2.96 -7.92 13.27
C GLN A 147 -2.48 -6.74 12.41
N LEU A 148 -3.33 -5.73 12.23
CA LEU A 148 -2.94 -4.57 11.43
C LEU A 148 -1.82 -3.76 12.10
N TYR A 149 -1.83 -3.64 13.43
CA TYR A 149 -0.74 -3.04 14.19
C TYR A 149 0.58 -3.77 13.95
N GLU A 150 0.62 -5.10 14.07
CA GLU A 150 1.80 -5.93 13.81
C GLU A 150 2.29 -5.75 12.36
N SER A 151 1.36 -5.80 11.40
CA SER A 151 1.64 -5.60 9.98
C SER A 151 2.28 -4.23 9.69
N LEU A 152 1.78 -3.16 10.32
CA LEU A 152 2.30 -1.81 10.12
C LEU A 152 3.59 -1.54 10.88
N ASN A 153 3.64 -1.87 12.16
CA ASN A 153 4.68 -1.41 13.07
C ASN A 153 5.87 -2.39 13.14
N GLU A 154 5.62 -3.68 12.99
CA GLU A 154 6.66 -4.71 13.11
C GLU A 154 7.13 -5.21 11.75
N ARG A 155 6.20 -5.47 10.81
CA ARG A 155 6.55 -6.00 9.48
C ARG A 155 7.00 -4.89 8.54
N LEU A 156 6.08 -4.02 8.13
CA LEU A 156 6.40 -2.87 7.25
C LEU A 156 7.29 -1.86 7.98
N GLY A 157 6.99 -1.59 9.24
CA GLY A 157 7.77 -0.74 10.13
C GLY A 157 9.13 -1.32 10.52
N GLY A 158 9.44 -2.56 10.14
CA GLY A 158 10.77 -3.15 10.27
C GLY A 158 11.69 -2.88 9.06
N LEU A 159 11.19 -2.27 7.99
CA LEU A 159 11.97 -1.93 6.80
C LEU A 159 12.89 -0.70 7.06
N PRO A 160 13.93 -0.47 6.22
CA PRO A 160 14.77 0.72 6.31
C PRO A 160 13.97 2.02 6.14
N ASP A 161 14.43 3.10 6.79
CA ASP A 161 13.76 4.40 6.79
C ASP A 161 13.66 5.04 5.38
N GLU A 162 14.65 4.78 4.53
CA GLU A 162 14.68 5.22 3.13
C GLU A 162 13.74 4.45 2.20
N THR A 163 13.07 3.40 2.69
CA THR A 163 12.17 2.57 1.87
C THR A 163 11.05 3.41 1.28
N LEU A 164 10.90 3.37 -0.04
CA LEU A 164 9.79 4.01 -0.74
C LEU A 164 8.52 3.16 -0.64
N LEU A 165 7.43 3.75 -0.19
CA LEU A 165 6.14 3.07 0.02
C LEU A 165 5.15 3.46 -1.07
N TYR A 166 4.69 2.46 -1.83
CA TYR A 166 3.71 2.56 -2.90
C TYR A 166 2.40 1.91 -2.44
N PHE A 167 1.36 2.72 -2.26
CA PHE A 167 0.13 2.35 -1.55
C PHE A 167 -1.11 2.42 -2.45
N GLY A 168 -2.15 1.67 -2.11
CA GLY A 168 -3.28 1.39 -3.01
C GLY A 168 -4.13 2.59 -3.42
N HIS A 169 -4.21 3.63 -2.58
CA HIS A 169 -5.15 4.74 -2.77
C HIS A 169 -4.59 6.12 -2.46
N GLU A 170 -5.09 7.13 -3.19
CA GLU A 170 -4.83 8.55 -2.99
C GLU A 170 -5.67 9.13 -1.82
N TYR A 171 -5.41 8.64 -0.61
CA TYR A 171 -6.09 9.08 0.61
C TYR A 171 -5.29 10.09 1.44
N THR A 172 -4.13 10.52 0.95
CA THR A 172 -3.13 11.26 1.72
C THR A 172 -3.65 12.55 2.34
N GLU A 173 -4.42 13.36 1.61
CA GLU A 173 -5.02 14.59 2.18
C GLU A 173 -5.99 14.30 3.32
N ALA A 174 -6.86 13.28 3.16
CA ALA A 174 -7.83 12.91 4.18
C ALA A 174 -7.13 12.31 5.41
N ASN A 175 -6.10 11.50 5.18
CA ASN A 175 -5.27 10.92 6.21
C ASN A 175 -4.52 11.99 7.00
N LEU A 176 -3.93 12.97 6.32
CA LEU A 176 -3.23 14.08 6.98
C LEU A 176 -4.17 15.00 7.76
N ARG A 177 -5.42 15.21 7.31
CA ARG A 177 -6.42 15.94 8.12
C ARG A 177 -6.69 15.23 9.45
N PHE A 178 -6.80 13.90 9.42
CA PHE A 178 -6.94 13.11 10.63
C PHE A 178 -5.66 13.14 11.48
N ALA A 179 -4.48 13.02 10.86
CA ALA A 179 -3.20 13.13 11.56
C ALA A 179 -3.07 14.47 12.31
N ALA A 180 -3.45 15.58 11.68
CA ALA A 180 -3.44 16.91 12.32
C ALA A 180 -4.50 17.05 13.43
N PHE A 181 -5.61 16.32 13.35
CA PHE A 181 -6.56 16.24 14.46
C PHE A 181 -5.97 15.49 15.66
N VAL A 182 -5.19 14.43 15.42
CA VAL A 182 -4.57 13.59 16.46
C VAL A 182 -3.36 14.28 17.09
N GLU A 183 -2.49 14.91 16.29
CA GLU A 183 -1.28 15.60 16.74
C GLU A 183 -1.23 17.03 16.17
N PRO A 184 -2.04 17.98 16.68
CA PRO A 184 -2.17 19.33 16.10
C PRO A 184 -0.89 20.17 16.14
N GLU A 185 0.04 19.85 17.06
CA GLU A 185 1.32 20.55 17.21
C GLU A 185 2.47 19.83 16.47
N ASN A 186 2.19 18.75 15.71
CA ASN A 186 3.21 18.04 14.94
C ASN A 186 3.54 18.81 13.64
N LEU A 187 4.69 19.49 13.64
CA LEU A 187 5.15 20.29 12.50
C LEU A 187 5.39 19.46 11.23
N ASP A 188 5.83 18.20 11.36
CA ASP A 188 6.04 17.32 10.20
C ASP A 188 4.71 17.06 9.47
N VAL A 189 3.61 16.90 10.23
CA VAL A 189 2.26 16.73 9.67
C VAL A 189 1.82 18.01 8.94
N SER A 190 2.03 19.18 9.55
CA SER A 190 1.68 20.48 8.94
C SER A 190 2.47 20.74 7.65
N ASP A 191 3.78 20.48 7.66
CA ASP A 191 4.64 20.67 6.50
C ASP A 191 4.24 19.72 5.36
N LYS A 192 3.96 18.45 5.69
CA LYS A 192 3.47 17.47 4.71
C LYS A 192 2.08 17.82 4.19
N GLN A 193 1.17 18.38 5.01
CA GLN A 193 -0.12 18.89 4.54
C GLN A 193 0.05 19.99 3.49
N ALA A 194 0.96 20.94 3.72
CA ALA A 194 1.22 22.00 2.76
C ALA A 194 1.79 21.46 1.44
N LEU A 195 2.78 20.56 1.51
CA LEU A 195 3.35 19.90 0.33
C LEU A 195 2.31 19.11 -0.47
N VAL A 196 1.52 18.28 0.22
CA VAL A 196 0.49 17.47 -0.41
C VAL A 196 -0.61 18.35 -1.01
N GLY A 197 -1.02 19.41 -0.33
CA GLY A 197 -1.99 20.37 -0.88
C GLY A 197 -1.53 20.99 -2.20
N GLU A 198 -0.25 21.35 -2.31
CA GLU A 198 0.33 21.86 -3.56
C GLU A 198 0.29 20.79 -4.67
N LEU A 199 0.80 19.59 -4.40
CA LEU A 199 0.80 18.48 -5.36
C LEU A 199 -0.61 18.17 -5.89
N ARG A 200 -1.59 18.08 -4.98
CA ARG A 200 -2.98 17.77 -5.32
C ARG A 200 -3.65 18.89 -6.09
N SER A 201 -3.34 20.15 -5.80
CA SER A 201 -3.83 21.30 -6.57
C SER A 201 -3.38 21.28 -8.04
N GLN A 202 -2.23 20.66 -8.31
CA GLN A 202 -1.67 20.45 -9.65
C GLN A 202 -2.12 19.13 -10.30
N GLY A 203 -2.95 18.33 -9.62
CA GLY A 203 -3.38 17.01 -10.08
C GLY A 203 -2.30 15.93 -10.03
N MET A 204 -1.21 16.16 -9.27
CA MET A 204 -0.12 15.20 -9.10
C MET A 204 -0.45 14.14 -8.04
N THR A 205 0.14 12.96 -8.19
CA THR A 205 0.02 11.86 -7.21
C THR A 205 0.89 12.11 -5.98
N THR A 206 0.49 11.59 -4.83
CA THR A 206 1.27 11.66 -3.58
C THR A 206 2.04 10.38 -3.28
N THR A 207 1.90 9.35 -4.10
CA THR A 207 2.76 8.17 -4.07
C THR A 207 4.07 8.42 -4.84
N PRO A 208 5.22 7.87 -4.38
CA PRO A 208 5.42 7.21 -3.10
C PRO A 208 5.67 8.20 -1.94
N THR A 209 5.63 7.69 -0.72
CA THR A 209 6.23 8.32 0.48
C THR A 209 7.45 7.51 0.94
N THR A 210 8.16 7.93 1.99
CA THR A 210 9.23 7.13 2.61
C THR A 210 8.78 6.61 3.98
N LEU A 211 9.35 5.50 4.44
CA LEU A 211 9.05 5.02 5.79
C LEU A 211 9.45 6.03 6.87
N ALA A 212 10.55 6.77 6.69
CA ALA A 212 10.96 7.85 7.59
C ALA A 212 9.87 8.92 7.72
N ASP A 213 9.32 9.37 6.59
CA ASP A 213 8.26 10.37 6.52
C ASP A 213 6.97 9.85 7.19
N GLU A 214 6.65 8.56 7.00
CA GLU A 214 5.52 7.93 7.68
C GLU A 214 5.72 7.80 9.19
N ARG A 215 6.93 7.51 9.69
CA ARG A 215 7.19 7.53 11.14
C ARG A 215 7.03 8.93 11.74
N ALA A 216 7.30 9.97 10.97
CA ALA A 216 7.13 11.36 11.40
C ALA A 216 5.66 11.81 11.39
N THR A 217 4.87 11.32 10.43
CA THR A 217 3.55 11.91 10.12
C THR A 217 2.34 10.98 10.26
N ASN A 218 2.53 9.67 10.28
CA ASN A 218 1.45 8.69 10.31
C ASN A 218 1.07 8.33 11.75
N PRO A 219 -0.12 8.68 12.25
CA PRO A 219 -0.48 8.42 13.65
C PRO A 219 -0.53 6.92 13.97
N PHE A 220 -0.72 6.05 12.97
CA PHE A 220 -0.75 4.59 13.12
C PHE A 220 0.64 3.95 13.28
N LEU A 221 1.72 4.67 12.98
CA LEU A 221 3.11 4.29 13.26
C LEU A 221 3.69 4.99 14.51
N ARG A 222 2.84 5.72 15.23
CA ARG A 222 3.21 6.60 16.35
C ARG A 222 2.40 6.29 17.61
N CYS A 223 1.85 5.08 17.71
CA CYS A 223 1.00 4.64 18.81
C CYS A 223 1.73 4.57 20.18
N ASP A 224 3.06 4.70 20.18
CA ASP A 224 3.91 4.84 21.36
C ASP A 224 3.99 6.28 21.89
N ARG A 225 3.67 7.29 21.06
CA ARG A 225 3.75 8.71 21.41
C ARG A 225 2.69 9.12 22.42
N VAL A 226 3.09 9.95 23.38
CA VAL A 226 2.22 10.42 24.46
C VAL A 226 1.06 11.24 23.89
N GLU A 227 1.33 12.04 22.87
CA GLU A 227 0.39 12.91 22.18
C GLU A 227 -0.72 12.08 21.50
N VAL A 228 -0.33 11.03 20.77
CA VAL A 228 -1.28 10.11 20.11
C VAL A 228 -2.15 9.37 21.14
N ARG A 229 -1.55 8.92 22.25
CA ARG A 229 -2.27 8.26 23.35
C ARG A 229 -3.31 9.18 24.01
N GLN A 230 -2.92 10.42 24.26
CA GLN A 230 -3.81 11.44 24.84
C GLN A 230 -5.00 11.76 23.91
N ALA A 231 -4.75 11.84 22.60
CA ALA A 231 -5.78 12.10 21.59
C ALA A 231 -6.90 11.04 21.55
N VAL A 232 -6.58 9.79 21.92
CA VAL A 232 -7.57 8.69 22.01
C VAL A 232 -8.01 8.38 23.45
N HIS A 233 -7.64 9.24 24.40
CA HIS A 233 -7.96 9.12 25.83
C HIS A 233 -7.54 7.79 26.46
N LEU A 234 -6.34 7.33 26.11
CA LEU A 234 -5.71 6.17 26.75
C LEU A 234 -4.51 6.61 27.58
N ASP A 235 -4.27 5.89 28.68
CA ASP A 235 -3.13 6.10 29.54
C ASP A 235 -1.85 5.44 28.97
N LEU A 236 -0.75 5.55 29.73
CA LEU A 236 0.55 4.99 29.36
C LEU A 236 0.62 3.47 29.58
N GLU A 237 -0.29 2.89 30.35
CA GLU A 237 -0.32 1.44 30.61
C GLU A 237 -0.98 0.68 29.46
N ALA A 238 -1.83 1.34 28.66
CA ALA A 238 -2.39 0.77 27.44
C ALA A 238 -1.27 0.31 26.48
N SER A 239 -1.41 -0.88 25.91
CA SER A 239 -0.48 -1.36 24.90
C SER A 239 -0.59 -0.52 23.61
N PRO A 240 0.49 -0.39 22.82
CA PRO A 240 0.43 0.28 21.51
C PRO A 240 -0.65 -0.29 20.58
N ALA A 241 -0.93 -1.60 20.64
CA ALA A 241 -2.00 -2.23 19.86
C ALA A 241 -3.41 -1.78 20.29
N GLU A 242 -3.64 -1.55 21.59
CA GLU A 242 -4.90 -0.98 22.08
C GLU A 242 -5.06 0.48 21.63
N VAL A 243 -3.98 1.26 21.67
CA VAL A 243 -3.94 2.64 21.14
C VAL A 243 -4.27 2.64 19.65
N PHE A 244 -3.63 1.77 18.88
CA PHE A 244 -3.90 1.59 17.46
C PHE A 244 -5.38 1.28 17.18
N GLY A 245 -5.96 0.34 17.93
CA GLY A 245 -7.38 -0.02 17.76
C GLY A 245 -8.33 1.14 18.04
N ARG A 246 -8.05 1.95 19.08
CA ARG A 246 -8.85 3.15 19.39
C ARG A 246 -8.67 4.24 18.34
N LEU A 247 -7.45 4.45 17.86
CA LEU A 247 -7.14 5.40 16.79
C LEU A 247 -7.84 5.02 15.49
N ARG A 248 -7.84 3.71 15.15
CA ARG A 248 -8.48 3.19 13.94
C ARG A 248 -9.98 3.45 13.96
N ARG A 249 -10.63 3.19 15.09
CA ARG A 249 -12.05 3.48 15.29
C ARG A 249 -12.33 4.99 15.19
N ALA A 250 -11.50 5.83 15.82
CA ALA A 250 -11.65 7.28 15.73
C ALA A 250 -11.58 7.77 14.28
N LYS A 251 -10.68 7.22 13.46
CA LYS A 251 -10.58 7.55 12.04
C LYS A 251 -11.77 7.08 11.21
N ASP A 252 -12.42 5.99 11.60
CA ASP A 252 -13.61 5.49 10.90
C ASP A 252 -14.85 6.36 11.17
N GLU A 253 -14.84 7.12 12.28
CA GLU A 253 -15.91 8.03 12.71
C GLU A 253 -15.65 9.51 12.36
N PHE A 254 -14.48 9.85 11.80
CA PHE A 254 -14.03 11.22 11.45
C PHE A 254 -14.41 11.61 10.01
#